data_AF-A0AB36GTH5-F1
#
_entry.id   AF-A0AB36GTH5-F1
#
_cell.length_a   1.000
_cell.length_b   1.000
_cell.length_c   1.000
_cell.angle_alpha   90.00
_cell.angle_beta   90.00
_cell.angle_gamma   90.00
#
_symmetry.space_group_name_H-M   'P 1'
#
loop_
_entity.id
_entity.type
_entity.pdbx_description
1 polymer ?
#
loop_
_entity_poly.entity_id
_entity_poly.type
_entity_poly.pdbx_seq_one_letter_code
_entity_poly.pdbx_strand_id
1 'polypeptide(L)'
;MIGTQDPQPGKPSRHRTATCQWCGKEIAQGGRGRPRKFCSPSCKQRAYEQRHNVVGTSIPVDAVILTPDKADRLRDGLFELRCCAEDVATAASESASAEEMEQLCAELVALARKLEELR
;
A
#
# COMPACT_ATOMS: atom_id res chain seq x y z
N MET A 1 15.55 39.28 39.09
CA MET A 1 14.23 39.06 38.47
C MET A 1 14.23 37.67 37.86
N ILE A 2 13.25 36.87 38.26
CA ILE A 2 13.11 35.44 38.01
C ILE A 2 12.68 35.26 36.55
N GLY A 3 13.52 34.64 35.73
CA GLY A 3 13.15 34.19 34.39
C GLY A 3 12.48 32.82 34.50
N THR A 4 11.17 32.80 34.57
CA THR A 4 10.33 31.59 34.43
C THR A 4 10.56 31.00 33.04
N GLN A 5 11.20 29.84 32.97
CA GLN A 5 11.25 29.03 31.75
C GLN A 5 9.96 28.20 31.70
N ASP A 6 9.13 28.48 30.70
CA ASP A 6 7.95 27.68 30.38
C ASP A 6 8.33 26.24 29.99
N PRO A 7 7.58 25.22 30.44
CA PRO A 7 7.80 23.83 30.06
C PRO A 7 7.35 23.62 28.60
N GLN A 8 8.29 23.22 27.74
CA GLN A 8 7.99 22.84 26.35
C GLN A 8 7.13 21.56 26.32
N PRO A 9 6.02 21.53 25.55
CA PRO A 9 5.16 20.35 25.43
C PRO A 9 5.90 19.21 24.73
N GLY A 10 5.85 18.01 25.33
CA GLY A 10 6.49 16.81 24.82
C GLY A 10 6.05 16.46 23.40
N LYS A 11 7.01 16.18 22.52
CA LYS A 11 6.79 15.69 21.15
C LYS A 11 5.92 14.41 21.19
N PRO A 12 4.80 14.33 20.44
CA PRO A 12 4.09 13.06 20.32
C PRO A 12 4.98 12.05 19.59
N SER A 13 5.14 10.87 20.19
CA SER A 13 5.79 9.72 19.60
C SER A 13 5.13 9.39 18.26
N ARG A 14 5.86 9.54 17.14
CA ARG A 14 5.42 9.07 15.83
C ARG A 14 5.17 7.56 15.93
N HIS A 15 3.90 7.16 16.01
CA HIS A 15 3.54 5.77 15.76
C HIS A 15 4.01 5.44 14.34
N ARG A 16 5.08 4.66 14.22
CA ARG A 16 5.54 4.17 12.91
C ARG A 16 4.45 3.25 12.39
N THR A 17 3.66 3.70 11.43
CA THR A 17 2.76 2.83 10.68
C THR A 17 3.64 1.81 9.95
N ALA A 18 3.35 0.52 10.16
CA ALA A 18 3.95 -0.54 9.36
C ALA A 18 2.87 -1.14 8.47
N THR A 19 3.26 -1.91 7.47
CA THR A 19 2.33 -2.62 6.57
C THR A 19 2.26 -4.09 6.92
N CYS A 20 1.09 -4.69 6.74
CA CYS A 20 0.89 -6.13 6.92
C CYS A 20 1.73 -6.90 5.89
N GLN A 21 2.55 -7.85 6.36
CA GLN A 21 3.40 -8.66 5.47
C GLN A 21 2.61 -9.63 4.58
N TRP A 22 1.31 -9.81 4.82
CA TRP A 22 0.43 -10.60 3.96
C TRP A 22 -0.36 -9.72 2.98
N CYS A 23 -1.26 -8.87 3.49
CA CYS A 23 -2.19 -8.10 2.65
C CYS A 23 -1.78 -6.64 2.40
N GLY A 24 -0.62 -6.18 2.88
CA GLY A 24 -0.15 -4.80 2.68
C GLY A 24 -0.87 -3.72 3.51
N LYS A 25 -2.08 -3.98 4.03
CA LYS A 25 -2.85 -3.03 4.84
C LYS A 25 -2.03 -2.44 5.99
N GLU A 26 -2.19 -1.14 6.23
CA GLU A 26 -1.55 -0.46 7.35
C GLU A 26 -1.92 -1.12 8.69
N ILE A 27 -0.93 -1.27 9.55
CA ILE A 27 -1.06 -1.82 10.88
C ILE A 27 -0.51 -0.83 11.90
N ALA A 28 -1.40 -0.42 12.81
CA ALA A 28 -1.02 0.33 13.99
C ALA A 28 -0.01 -0.49 14.80
N GLN A 29 1.18 0.09 14.97
CA GLN A 29 2.17 -0.45 15.90
C GLN A 29 1.83 0.01 17.31
N GLY A 30 1.79 -0.95 18.24
CA GLY A 30 1.64 -0.65 19.67
C GLY A 30 2.90 -0.02 20.26
N GLY A 31 2.88 0.21 21.58
CA GLY A 31 4.02 0.70 22.36
C GLY A 31 5.18 -0.30 22.46
N ARG A 32 5.86 -0.35 23.61
CA ARG A 32 7.01 -1.25 23.82
C ARG A 32 6.62 -2.72 23.58
N GLY A 33 7.38 -3.43 22.76
CA GLY A 33 7.16 -4.85 22.46
C GLY A 33 7.63 -5.25 21.06
N ARG A 34 7.39 -6.51 20.70
CA ARG A 34 7.70 -7.03 19.36
C ARG A 34 6.80 -6.35 18.31
N PRO A 35 7.37 -5.77 17.23
CA PRO A 35 6.58 -5.16 16.17
C PRO A 35 5.57 -6.15 15.58
N ARG A 36 4.36 -5.66 15.33
CA ARG A 36 3.33 -6.45 14.64
C ARG A 36 3.71 -6.59 13.18
N LYS A 37 3.61 -7.80 12.65
CA LYS A 37 3.86 -8.12 11.23
C LYS A 37 2.59 -8.35 10.41
N PHE A 38 1.46 -8.63 11.07
CA PHE A 38 0.20 -9.00 10.42
C PHE A 38 -0.98 -8.25 11.04
N CYS A 39 -1.95 -7.87 10.21
CA CYS A 39 -3.15 -7.16 10.65
C CYS A 39 -4.14 -8.07 11.41
N SER A 40 -4.18 -9.37 11.08
CA SER A 40 -5.10 -10.35 11.69
C SER A 40 -4.47 -11.76 11.81
N PRO A 41 -5.05 -12.64 12.67
CA PRO A 41 -4.67 -14.06 12.74
C PRO A 41 -4.79 -14.76 11.38
N SER A 42 -5.84 -14.49 10.61
CA SER A 42 -6.05 -15.07 9.28
C SER A 42 -4.92 -14.72 8.31
N CYS A 43 -4.45 -13.46 8.31
CA CYS A 43 -3.30 -13.05 7.50
C CYS A 43 -2.01 -13.77 7.91
N LYS A 44 -1.80 -13.98 9.22
CA LYS A 44 -0.65 -14.73 9.73
C LYS A 44 -0.71 -16.20 9.29
N GLN A 45 -1.90 -16.82 9.35
CA GLN A 45 -2.12 -18.21 8.97
C GLN A 45 -1.87 -18.43 7.48
N ARG A 46 -2.44 -17.60 6.60
CA ARG A 46 -2.20 -17.70 5.16
C ARG A 46 -0.72 -17.51 4.79
N ALA A 47 -0.03 -16.60 5.47
CA ALA A 47 1.42 -16.41 5.29
C ALA A 47 2.24 -17.64 5.71
N TYR A 48 1.76 -18.42 6.68
CA TYR A 48 2.36 -19.70 7.03
C TYR A 48 2.09 -20.75 5.95
N GLU A 49 0.85 -20.89 5.51
CA GLU A 49 0.43 -21.86 4.49
C GLU A 49 1.16 -21.66 3.17
N GLN A 50 1.28 -20.41 2.68
CA GLN A 50 2.03 -20.14 1.45
C GLN A 50 3.49 -20.60 1.56
N ARG A 51 4.15 -20.32 2.70
CA ARG A 51 5.53 -20.78 2.92
C ARG A 51 5.64 -22.30 3.04
N HIS A 52 4.63 -22.95 3.62
CA HIS A 52 4.62 -24.40 3.77
C HIS A 52 4.34 -25.12 2.44
N ASN A 53 3.48 -24.56 1.60
CA ASN A 53 3.11 -25.14 0.31
C ASN A 53 4.27 -25.20 -0.70
N VAL A 54 5.31 -24.38 -0.52
CA VAL A 54 6.51 -24.38 -1.39
C VAL A 54 7.66 -25.22 -0.84
N VAL A 55 7.53 -25.79 0.36
CA VAL A 55 8.56 -26.66 0.95
C VAL A 55 8.75 -27.89 0.07
N GLY A 56 10.00 -28.18 -0.29
CA GLY A 56 10.34 -29.31 -1.17
C GLY A 56 10.21 -29.01 -2.67
N THR A 57 9.84 -27.78 -3.04
CA THR A 57 9.85 -27.32 -4.43
C THR A 57 11.08 -26.45 -4.72
N SER A 58 11.36 -26.15 -5.99
CA SER A 58 12.38 -25.16 -6.38
C SER A 58 11.89 -23.71 -6.31
N ILE A 59 10.70 -23.46 -5.76
CA ILE A 59 10.09 -22.13 -5.71
C ILE A 59 10.68 -21.36 -4.51
N PRO A 60 11.16 -20.11 -4.70
CA PRO A 60 11.64 -19.27 -3.60
C PRO A 60 10.57 -19.05 -2.53
N VAL A 61 10.98 -18.99 -1.26
CA VAL A 61 10.07 -18.84 -0.11
C VAL A 61 9.37 -17.48 -0.05
N ASP A 62 9.90 -16.49 -0.77
CA ASP A 62 9.38 -15.14 -0.91
C ASP A 62 8.72 -14.90 -2.27
N ALA A 63 8.58 -15.94 -3.10
CA ALA A 63 7.88 -15.84 -4.37
C ALA A 63 6.39 -15.50 -4.15
N VAL A 64 5.88 -14.58 -4.97
CA VAL A 64 4.45 -14.30 -5.06
C VAL A 64 3.85 -15.26 -6.09
N ILE A 65 2.95 -16.12 -5.63
CA ILE A 65 2.24 -17.07 -6.49
C ILE A 65 0.85 -16.51 -6.77
N LEU A 66 0.54 -16.28 -8.05
CA LEU A 66 -0.76 -15.80 -8.52
C LEU A 66 -1.40 -16.88 -9.40
N THR A 67 -2.73 -16.96 -9.38
CA THR A 67 -3.44 -17.71 -10.42
C THR A 67 -3.30 -16.97 -11.76
N PRO A 68 -3.39 -17.67 -12.90
CA PRO A 68 -3.39 -17.02 -14.22
C PRO A 68 -4.40 -15.86 -14.31
N ASP A 69 -5.65 -16.08 -13.89
CA ASP A 69 -6.69 -15.06 -13.91
C ASP A 69 -6.34 -13.82 -13.06
N LYS A 70 -5.69 -14.02 -11.91
CA LYS A 70 -5.27 -12.92 -11.04
C LYS A 70 -4.12 -12.14 -11.68
N ALA A 71 -3.22 -12.82 -12.40
CA ALA A 71 -2.15 -12.19 -13.16
C ALA A 71 -2.66 -11.45 -14.40
N ASP A 72 -3.68 -11.96 -15.11
CA ASP A 72 -4.36 -11.25 -16.20
C ASP A 72 -5.01 -9.96 -15.68
N ARG A 73 -5.84 -10.06 -14.63
CA ARG A 73 -6.50 -8.88 -14.03
C ARG A 73 -5.52 -7.82 -13.54
N LEU A 74 -4.38 -8.24 -12.98
CA LEU A 74 -3.34 -7.30 -12.55
C LEU A 74 -2.71 -6.59 -13.75
N ARG A 75 -2.44 -7.31 -14.85
CA ARG A 75 -1.90 -6.72 -16.08
C ARG A 75 -2.87 -5.74 -16.71
N ASP A 76 -4.14 -6.11 -16.83
CA ASP A 76 -5.18 -5.25 -17.40
C ASP A 76 -5.35 -3.98 -16.57
N GLY A 77 -5.40 -4.10 -15.24
CA GLY A 77 -5.50 -2.94 -14.37
C GLY A 77 -4.26 -2.04 -14.42
N LEU A 78 -3.05 -2.61 -14.49
CA LEU A 78 -1.81 -1.83 -14.66
C LEU A 78 -1.78 -1.09 -16.00
N PHE A 79 -2.34 -1.70 -17.05
CA PHE A 79 -2.50 -1.04 -18.34
C PHE A 79 -3.47 0.14 -18.24
N GLU A 80 -4.64 -0.06 -17.61
CA GLU A 80 -5.64 0.98 -17.36
C GLU A 80 -5.05 2.15 -16.55
N LEU A 81 -4.30 1.85 -15.48
CA LEU A 81 -3.61 2.85 -14.67
C LEU A 81 -2.60 3.68 -15.47
N ARG A 82 -1.80 3.03 -16.32
CA ARG A 82 -0.84 3.72 -17.19
C ARG A 82 -1.55 4.66 -18.16
N CYS A 83 -2.60 4.18 -18.83
CA CYS A 83 -3.38 5.02 -19.76
C CYS A 83 -3.96 6.25 -19.06
N CYS A 84 -4.57 6.07 -17.88
CA CYS A 84 -5.10 7.19 -17.10
C CYS A 84 -3.98 8.20 -16.71
N ALA A 85 -2.77 7.73 -16.42
CA ALA A 85 -1.63 8.61 -16.18
C ALA A 85 -1.17 9.35 -17.45
N GLU A 86 -1.25 8.71 -18.61
CA GLU A 86 -0.98 9.32 -19.92
C GLU A 86 -2.03 10.37 -20.28
N ASP A 87 -3.29 10.16 -19.91
CA ASP A 87 -4.38 11.13 -20.08
C ASP A 87 -4.12 12.38 -19.23
N VAL A 88 -3.71 12.22 -17.97
CA VAL A 88 -3.27 13.35 -17.11
C VAL A 88 -2.11 14.12 -17.75
N ALA A 89 -1.11 13.42 -18.31
CA ALA A 89 0.02 14.07 -18.96
C ALA A 89 -0.40 14.84 -20.23
N THR A 90 -1.32 14.28 -21.01
CA THR A 90 -1.88 14.91 -22.20
C THR A 90 -2.66 16.16 -21.83
N ALA A 91 -3.59 16.06 -20.87
CA ALA A 91 -4.37 17.18 -20.37
C ALA A 91 -3.47 18.31 -19.83
N ALA A 92 -2.41 17.97 -19.11
CA ALA A 92 -1.42 18.95 -18.65
C ALA A 92 -0.69 19.64 -19.82
N SER A 93 -0.34 18.90 -20.87
CA SER A 93 0.33 19.45 -22.07
C SER A 93 -0.58 20.37 -22.89
N GLU A 94 -1.88 20.10 -22.88
CA GLU A 94 -2.90 20.87 -23.60
C GLU A 94 -3.47 22.03 -22.76
N SER A 95 -2.90 22.27 -21.57
CA SER A 95 -3.37 23.32 -20.64
C SER A 95 -4.85 23.16 -20.26
N ALA A 96 -5.27 21.93 -19.99
CA ALA A 96 -6.60 21.60 -19.51
C ALA A 96 -6.98 22.41 -18.25
N SER A 97 -8.28 22.53 -18.04
CA SER A 97 -8.80 23.28 -16.88
C SER A 97 -8.42 22.61 -15.56
N ALA A 98 -8.40 23.38 -14.47
CA ALA A 98 -8.14 22.84 -13.14
C ALA A 98 -9.17 21.77 -12.73
N GLU A 99 -10.43 21.92 -13.13
CA GLU A 99 -11.52 20.97 -12.87
C GLU A 99 -11.28 19.64 -13.60
N GLU A 100 -10.89 19.70 -14.87
CA GLU A 100 -10.54 18.50 -15.65
C GLU A 100 -9.32 17.78 -15.08
N MET A 101 -8.29 18.53 -14.69
CA MET A 101 -7.11 17.97 -14.03
C MET A 101 -7.46 17.29 -12.70
N GLU A 102 -8.34 17.90 -11.89
CA GLU A 102 -8.82 17.31 -10.64
C GLU A 102 -9.54 15.99 -10.88
N GLN A 103 -10.43 15.94 -11.88
CA GLN A 103 -11.17 14.74 -12.25
C GLN A 103 -10.23 13.60 -12.71
N LEU A 104 -9.31 13.88 -13.63
CA LEU A 104 -8.36 12.87 -14.13
C LEU A 104 -7.44 12.35 -13.01
N CYS A 105 -6.98 13.24 -12.11
CA CYS A 105 -6.19 12.82 -10.96
C CYS A 105 -7.00 11.95 -9.98
N ALA A 106 -8.27 12.27 -9.76
CA ALA A 106 -9.16 11.49 -8.90
C ALA A 106 -9.37 10.08 -9.47
N GLU A 107 -9.60 9.96 -10.78
CA GLU A 107 -9.71 8.67 -11.48
C GLU A 107 -8.42 7.84 -11.40
N LEU A 108 -7.27 8.47 -11.64
CA LEU A 108 -5.96 7.82 -11.53
C LEU A 108 -5.73 7.24 -10.13
N VAL A 109 -6.03 8.03 -9.08
CA VAL A 109 -5.92 7.58 -7.69
C VAL A 109 -6.91 6.46 -7.37
N ALA A 110 -8.12 6.51 -7.90
CA ALA A 110 -9.12 5.46 -7.72
C ALA A 110 -8.66 4.13 -8.34
N LEU A 111 -8.09 4.16 -9.55
CA LEU A 111 -7.52 2.99 -10.21
C LEU A 111 -6.34 2.40 -9.41
N ALA A 112 -5.45 3.27 -8.90
CA ALA A 112 -4.33 2.83 -8.09
C ALA A 112 -4.80 2.09 -6.82
N ARG A 113 -5.78 2.65 -6.10
CA ARG A 113 -6.36 2.02 -4.90
C ARG A 113 -7.02 0.68 -5.20
N LYS A 114 -7.76 0.59 -6.32
CA LYS A 114 -8.38 -0.67 -6.76
C LYS A 114 -7.32 -1.75 -7.05
N LEU A 115 -6.18 -1.38 -7.61
CA LEU A 115 -5.06 -2.30 -7.86
C LEU A 115 -4.35 -2.75 -6.59
N GLU A 116 -4.27 -1.90 -5.56
CA GLU A 116 -3.70 -2.29 -4.26
C GLU A 116 -4.51 -3.42 -3.59
N GLU A 117 -5.82 -3.46 -3.81
CA GLU A 117 -6.71 -4.51 -3.30
C GLU A 117 -6.56 -5.85 -4.03
N LEU A 118 -6.00 -5.85 -5.24
CA LEU A 118 -5.73 -7.06 -6.03
C LEU A 118 -4.53 -7.87 -5.51
N ARG A 119 -3.91 -7.50 -4.38
CA ARG A 119 -2.79 -8.25 -3.78
C ARG A 119 -3.20 -9.59 -3.18
#